data_AF-A0A950AID1-F1
#
_entry.id   AF-A0A950AID1-F1
#
_cell.length_a   1.000
_cell.length_b   1.000
_cell.length_c   1.000
_cell.angle_alpha   90.00
_cell.angle_beta   90.00
_cell.angle_gamma   90.00
#
_symmetry.space_group_name_H-M   'P 1'
#
loop_
_entity.id
_entity.type
_entity.pdbx_description
1 polymer ?
#
loop_
_entity_poly.entity_id
_entity_poly.type
_entity_poly.pdbx_seq_one_letter_code
_entity_poly.pdbx_strand_id
1 'polypeptide(L)'
;TRQIFTGAGRVGQANPLAFDFELPDRPGHVNFQMSQRADHIVNDIYQWVQFNRAIINARDEPLADYRKYRRLHLLIGDSNMSPFATALKIGTTVCVLTLLEENLLPTHIALRDAVLATREISRDPDGEWLVEMDDGTRQGALDIQYQFLEYAHRYLSGQDKETDWILESWSFTLDAIRSKPELLIGGVDWISKKYLLNLFMEEEGLSWQDPWLQSLDLEYHDINPSKGLFFALQPAKAIGEFNAAVRRQETVSTPPQNTRAKGRSFAVAQFQKRNLPYIVNWDSIALESQDYLPMPDPFNAYEAEVNFFLR
;
A
#
# COMPACT_ATOMS: atom_id res chain seq x y z
N THR A 1 -11.10 -2.68 -5.16
CA THR A 1 -11.79 -3.08 -3.91
C THR A 1 -10.87 -3.24 -2.69
N ARG A 2 -9.56 -3.56 -2.81
CA ARG A 2 -8.65 -3.72 -1.64
C ARG A 2 -8.57 -2.55 -0.63
N GLN A 3 -8.98 -1.35 -1.01
CA GLN A 3 -8.95 -0.18 -0.11
C GLN A 3 -9.85 -0.35 1.12
N ILE A 4 -10.82 -1.26 1.09
CA ILE A 4 -11.67 -1.58 2.25
C ILE A 4 -10.85 -2.07 3.46
N PHE A 5 -9.65 -2.64 3.25
CA PHE A 5 -8.72 -3.00 4.34
C PHE A 5 -7.32 -2.38 4.22
N THR A 6 -7.04 -1.61 3.17
CA THR A 6 -5.73 -0.96 2.95
C THR A 6 -5.79 0.56 2.92
N GLY A 7 -6.98 1.15 2.93
CA GLY A 7 -7.17 2.60 2.97
C GLY A 7 -6.67 3.21 4.28
N ALA A 8 -6.11 4.41 4.19
CA ALA A 8 -5.56 5.14 5.33
C ALA A 8 -6.50 6.19 5.93
N GLY A 9 -7.67 6.40 5.33
CA GLY A 9 -8.66 7.36 5.78
C GLY A 9 -8.29 8.79 5.42
N ARG A 10 -9.31 9.59 5.10
CA ARG A 10 -9.19 11.04 4.91
C ARG A 10 -10.48 11.73 5.32
N VAL A 11 -10.36 12.87 5.98
CA VAL A 11 -11.49 13.78 6.21
C VAL A 11 -11.75 14.57 4.92
N GLY A 12 -13.02 14.64 4.54
CA GLY A 12 -13.44 15.34 3.33
C GLY A 12 -13.15 14.58 2.03
N GLN A 13 -13.32 15.31 0.92
CA GLN A 13 -12.97 14.85 -0.42
C GLN A 13 -11.80 15.63 -1.02
N ALA A 14 -11.20 15.08 -2.07
CA ALA A 14 -10.25 15.77 -2.93
C ALA A 14 -10.86 16.03 -4.30
N ASN A 15 -10.47 17.13 -4.92
CA ASN A 15 -10.73 17.33 -6.34
C ASN A 15 -9.49 16.84 -7.13
N PRO A 16 -9.64 15.90 -8.07
CA PRO A 16 -8.52 15.43 -8.90
C PRO A 16 -7.82 16.52 -9.70
N LEU A 17 -8.48 17.66 -9.96
CA LEU A 17 -7.97 18.77 -10.77
C LEU A 17 -7.55 20.00 -9.96
N ALA A 18 -7.73 20.00 -8.64
CA ALA A 18 -7.45 21.18 -7.81
C ALA A 18 -5.96 21.31 -7.49
N PHE A 19 -5.22 21.89 -8.44
CA PHE A 19 -4.10 22.78 -8.10
C PHE A 19 -4.58 24.18 -7.70
N ASP A 20 -5.87 24.48 -7.89
CA ASP A 20 -6.51 25.71 -7.45
C ASP A 20 -7.17 25.50 -6.08
N PHE A 21 -6.92 26.46 -5.17
CA PHE A 21 -7.37 26.50 -3.78
C PHE A 21 -8.91 26.63 -3.61
N GLU A 22 -9.69 26.41 -4.66
CA GLU A 22 -11.14 26.50 -4.63
C GLU A 22 -11.78 25.09 -4.62
N LEU A 23 -12.51 24.82 -3.54
CA LEU A 23 -13.40 23.68 -3.44
C LEU A 23 -14.51 23.84 -4.49
N PRO A 24 -14.75 22.86 -5.38
CA PRO A 24 -15.85 22.95 -6.33
C PRO A 24 -17.21 22.98 -5.62
N ASP A 25 -18.19 23.62 -6.26
CA ASP A 25 -19.60 23.53 -5.86
C ASP A 25 -20.06 22.06 -5.92
N ARG A 26 -20.62 21.61 -4.79
CA ARG A 26 -20.79 20.22 -4.36
C ARG A 26 -21.53 19.30 -5.35
N PRO A 27 -20.90 18.25 -5.90
CA PRO A 27 -21.53 16.95 -5.99
C PRO A 27 -21.28 16.20 -4.66
N GLY A 28 -22.31 16.03 -3.83
CA GLY A 28 -22.31 15.24 -2.57
C GLY A 28 -21.26 15.63 -1.52
N HIS A 29 -21.66 16.15 -0.36
CA HIS A 29 -20.71 16.38 0.73
C HIS A 29 -20.19 15.05 1.29
N VAL A 30 -18.89 14.78 1.17
CA VAL A 30 -18.22 13.60 1.75
C VAL A 30 -17.56 14.02 3.06
N ASN A 31 -17.99 13.46 4.20
CA ASN A 31 -17.41 13.74 5.51
C ASN A 31 -16.07 13.05 5.72
N PHE A 32 -15.99 11.78 5.34
CA PHE A 32 -14.83 10.91 5.52
C PHE A 32 -14.78 9.90 4.37
N GLN A 33 -13.58 9.57 3.91
CA GLN A 33 -13.36 8.57 2.89
C GLN A 33 -12.30 7.54 3.32
N MET A 34 -12.41 6.31 2.82
CA MET A 34 -11.49 5.22 3.18
C MET A 34 -10.08 5.41 2.64
N SER A 35 -9.94 5.92 1.41
CA SER A 35 -8.65 6.08 0.74
C SER A 35 -8.28 7.54 0.55
N GLN A 36 -7.03 7.89 0.83
CA GLN A 36 -6.50 9.21 0.52
C GLN A 36 -6.26 9.42 -0.98
N ARG A 37 -6.13 8.33 -1.74
CA ARG A 37 -5.71 8.31 -3.15
C ARG A 37 -6.88 8.21 -4.12
N ALA A 38 -8.00 7.62 -3.72
CA ALA A 38 -9.13 7.31 -4.61
C ALA A 38 -9.60 8.50 -5.47
N ASP A 39 -9.80 9.67 -4.86
CA ASP A 39 -10.21 10.87 -5.58
C ASP A 39 -9.17 11.37 -6.61
N HIS A 40 -7.89 11.05 -6.42
CA HIS A 40 -6.79 11.49 -7.28
C HIS A 40 -6.52 10.56 -8.46
N ILE A 41 -7.07 9.34 -8.46
CA ILE A 41 -6.93 8.39 -9.57
C ILE A 41 -7.98 8.74 -10.61
N VAL A 42 -7.55 9.00 -11.84
CA VAL A 42 -8.42 9.43 -12.96
C VAL A 42 -8.37 8.50 -14.16
N ASN A 43 -7.38 7.60 -14.22
CA ASN A 43 -7.24 6.62 -15.29
C ASN A 43 -7.03 5.22 -14.71
N ASP A 44 -7.29 4.20 -15.51
CA ASP A 44 -6.97 2.80 -15.20
C ASP A 44 -5.48 2.50 -15.46
N ILE A 45 -4.97 2.82 -16.64
CA ILE A 45 -3.61 2.55 -17.09
C ILE A 45 -3.03 3.78 -17.78
N TYR A 46 -1.89 4.30 -17.31
CA TYR A 46 -1.24 5.45 -17.95
C TYR A 46 0.26 5.52 -17.64
N GLN A 47 1.06 6.11 -18.53
CA GLN A 47 2.52 6.19 -18.38
C GLN A 47 3.02 7.45 -17.63
N TRP A 48 2.37 8.60 -17.84
CA TRP A 48 2.86 9.91 -17.36
C TRP A 48 2.09 10.40 -16.13
N VAL A 49 2.76 10.49 -14.99
CA VAL A 49 2.11 10.66 -13.67
C VAL A 49 1.88 12.09 -13.20
N GLN A 50 2.39 13.10 -13.92
CA GLN A 50 2.34 14.49 -13.41
C GLN A 50 0.91 15.04 -13.31
N PHE A 51 0.00 14.64 -14.20
CA PHE A 51 -1.39 15.12 -14.20
C PHE A 51 -2.45 14.02 -14.43
N ASN A 52 -2.01 12.79 -14.75
CA ASN A 52 -2.87 11.66 -15.09
C ASN A 52 -2.52 10.44 -14.23
N ARG A 53 -2.88 10.48 -12.94
CA ARG A 53 -2.62 9.35 -12.04
C ARG A 53 -3.53 8.19 -12.43
N ALA A 54 -2.90 7.04 -12.70
CA ALA A 54 -3.57 5.82 -13.08
C ALA A 54 -3.49 4.76 -11.98
N ILE A 55 -4.37 3.75 -12.00
CA ILE A 55 -4.26 2.60 -11.11
C ILE A 55 -2.93 1.87 -11.35
N ILE A 56 -2.63 1.59 -12.62
CA ILE A 56 -1.40 0.96 -13.09
C ILE A 56 -0.58 1.98 -13.88
N ASN A 57 0.67 2.15 -13.49
CA ASN A 57 1.63 2.93 -14.26
C ASN A 57 2.33 2.04 -15.28
N ALA A 58 2.16 2.38 -16.56
CA ALA A 58 2.70 1.63 -17.70
C ALA A 58 4.16 1.96 -18.04
N ARG A 59 4.90 2.67 -17.18
CA ARG A 59 6.32 2.97 -17.40
C ARG A 59 7.14 1.68 -17.45
N ASP A 60 7.76 1.43 -18.60
CA ASP A 60 8.66 0.29 -18.79
C ASP A 60 10.08 0.63 -18.35
N GLU A 61 10.30 0.54 -17.03
CA GLU A 61 11.60 0.76 -16.40
C GLU A 61 11.83 -0.37 -15.37
N PRO A 62 12.34 -1.54 -15.81
CA PRO A 62 12.42 -2.74 -14.96
C PRO A 62 13.44 -2.59 -13.84
N LEU A 63 14.42 -1.69 -14.00
CA LEU A 63 15.57 -1.56 -13.09
C LEU A 63 16.29 -2.90 -12.90
N ALA A 64 16.28 -3.77 -13.90
CA ALA A 64 16.80 -5.13 -13.89
C ALA A 64 17.04 -5.56 -15.36
N ASP A 65 17.48 -6.80 -15.61
CA ASP A 65 17.58 -7.32 -16.98
C ASP A 65 16.20 -7.24 -17.69
N TYR A 66 16.08 -6.32 -18.64
CA TYR A 66 14.84 -6.02 -19.37
C TYR A 66 14.34 -7.19 -20.23
N ARG A 67 15.19 -8.20 -20.48
CA ARG A 67 14.82 -9.41 -21.23
C ARG A 67 14.12 -10.44 -20.34
N LYS A 68 14.29 -10.33 -19.02
CA LYS A 68 13.78 -11.29 -18.03
C LYS A 68 12.66 -10.71 -17.17
N TYR A 69 12.77 -9.43 -16.81
CA TYR A 69 11.92 -8.83 -15.79
C TYR A 69 11.13 -7.63 -16.31
N ARG A 70 9.98 -7.41 -15.68
CA ARG A 70 9.19 -6.19 -15.75
C ARG A 70 8.94 -5.69 -14.32
N ARG A 71 8.69 -4.39 -14.17
CA ARG A 71 8.33 -3.80 -12.88
C ARG A 71 6.89 -3.30 -12.94
N LEU A 72 5.98 -4.02 -12.27
CA LEU A 72 4.60 -3.56 -12.09
C LEU A 72 4.57 -2.40 -11.10
N HIS A 73 4.09 -1.24 -11.54
CA HIS A 73 4.05 -0.03 -10.72
C HIS A 73 2.60 0.37 -10.42
N LEU A 74 2.17 0.11 -9.19
CA LEU A 74 0.81 0.40 -8.72
C LEU A 74 0.76 1.73 -7.95
N LEU A 75 -0.18 2.61 -8.29
CA LEU A 75 -0.27 3.96 -7.67
C LEU A 75 -1.51 4.16 -6.80
N ILE A 76 -2.41 3.18 -6.75
CA ILE A 76 -3.70 3.22 -6.04
C ILE A 76 -3.59 2.99 -4.52
N GLY A 77 -2.45 2.46 -4.02
CA GLY A 77 -2.28 2.21 -2.59
C GLY A 77 -2.01 3.47 -1.78
N ASP A 78 -2.61 3.57 -0.60
CA ASP A 78 -2.29 4.60 0.39
C ASP A 78 -0.98 4.27 1.14
N SER A 79 -0.40 5.28 1.80
CA SER A 79 0.61 5.08 2.83
C SER A 79 -0.07 4.65 4.12
N ASN A 80 0.40 3.55 4.71
CA ASN A 80 -0.21 2.96 5.91
C ASN A 80 0.70 3.18 7.12
N MET A 81 0.11 3.55 8.26
CA MET A 81 0.80 3.62 9.55
C MET A 81 0.89 2.23 10.19
N SER A 82 -0.15 1.42 10.00
CA SER A 82 -0.21 0.03 10.47
C SER A 82 0.69 -0.91 9.66
N PRO A 83 1.64 -1.61 10.31
CA PRO A 83 2.36 -2.70 9.66
C PRO A 83 1.43 -3.84 9.20
N PHE A 84 0.35 -4.12 9.94
CA PHE A 84 -0.66 -5.12 9.56
C PHE A 84 -1.35 -4.76 8.23
N ALA A 85 -1.86 -3.53 8.09
CA ALA A 85 -2.43 -3.06 6.81
C ALA A 85 -1.39 -3.12 5.67
N THR A 86 -0.13 -2.77 5.94
CA THR A 86 0.95 -2.86 4.95
C THR A 86 1.19 -4.30 4.51
N ALA A 87 1.24 -5.24 5.45
CA ALA A 87 1.43 -6.65 5.17
C ALA A 87 0.27 -7.21 4.32
N LEU A 88 -0.99 -6.92 4.68
CA LEU A 88 -2.15 -7.31 3.87
C LEU A 88 -2.12 -6.65 2.49
N LYS A 89 -1.77 -5.36 2.39
CA LYS A 89 -1.69 -4.64 1.12
C LYS A 89 -0.72 -5.30 0.15
N ILE A 90 0.46 -5.69 0.63
CA ILE A 90 1.48 -6.33 -0.20
C ILE A 90 1.17 -7.82 -0.40
N GLY A 91 0.95 -8.57 0.66
CA GLY A 91 0.76 -10.02 0.62
C GLY A 91 -0.45 -10.46 -0.20
N THR A 92 -1.62 -9.83 -0.02
CA THR A 92 -2.80 -10.16 -0.85
C THR A 92 -2.57 -9.83 -2.33
N THR A 93 -1.80 -8.77 -2.61
CA THR A 93 -1.40 -8.44 -3.99
C THR A 93 -0.45 -9.50 -4.54
N VAL A 94 0.51 -9.99 -3.75
CA VAL A 94 1.40 -11.09 -4.15
C VAL A 94 0.57 -12.34 -4.46
N CYS A 95 -0.37 -12.75 -3.60
CA CYS A 95 -1.24 -13.90 -3.86
C CYS A 95 -1.98 -13.76 -5.20
N VAL A 96 -2.58 -12.60 -5.47
CA VAL A 96 -3.30 -12.34 -6.74
C VAL A 96 -2.36 -12.36 -7.94
N LEU A 97 -1.14 -11.83 -7.81
CA LEU A 97 -0.14 -11.89 -8.88
C LEU A 97 0.36 -13.32 -9.13
N THR A 98 0.57 -14.12 -8.08
CA THR A 98 0.92 -15.55 -8.22
C THR A 98 -0.18 -16.30 -8.98
N LEU A 99 -1.45 -16.11 -8.61
CA LEU A 99 -2.58 -16.70 -9.35
C LEU A 99 -2.61 -16.25 -10.82
N LEU A 100 -2.28 -14.99 -11.10
CA LEU A 100 -2.20 -14.48 -12.47
C LEU A 100 -1.07 -15.16 -13.25
N GLU A 101 0.13 -15.24 -12.68
CA GLU A 101 1.32 -15.86 -13.30
C GLU A 101 1.11 -17.35 -13.57
N GLU A 102 0.36 -18.05 -12.70
CA GLU A 102 0.00 -19.45 -12.86
C GLU A 102 -1.22 -19.69 -13.76
N ASN A 103 -1.82 -18.63 -14.34
CA ASN A 103 -3.06 -18.70 -15.13
C ASN A 103 -4.28 -19.28 -14.37
N LEU A 104 -4.33 -19.03 -13.06
CA LEU A 104 -5.39 -19.48 -12.14
C LEU A 104 -6.37 -18.36 -11.75
N LEU A 105 -6.10 -17.11 -12.17
CA LEU A 105 -6.94 -15.96 -11.81
C LEU A 105 -8.33 -16.03 -12.47
N PRO A 106 -9.44 -15.80 -11.74
CA PRO A 106 -10.78 -15.81 -12.30
C PRO A 106 -11.00 -14.66 -13.28
N THR A 107 -11.37 -14.98 -14.52
CA THR A 107 -11.64 -13.97 -15.57
C THR A 107 -12.99 -13.27 -15.43
N HIS A 108 -13.93 -13.84 -14.67
CA HIS A 108 -15.26 -13.25 -14.45
C HIS A 108 -15.24 -12.10 -13.42
N ILE A 109 -14.15 -11.94 -12.66
CA ILE A 109 -14.01 -10.84 -11.70
C ILE A 109 -13.42 -9.62 -12.43
N ALA A 110 -14.26 -8.97 -13.21
CA ALA A 110 -13.92 -7.76 -13.96
C ALA A 110 -14.90 -6.63 -13.62
N LEU A 111 -14.36 -5.48 -13.21
CA LEU A 111 -15.16 -4.28 -12.97
C LEU A 111 -15.46 -3.57 -14.28
N ARG A 112 -16.65 -2.99 -14.39
CA ARG A 112 -17.03 -2.16 -15.55
C ARG A 112 -16.19 -0.90 -15.67
N ASP A 113 -15.99 -0.21 -14.55
CA ASP A 113 -15.14 0.97 -14.43
C ASP A 113 -14.41 0.95 -13.08
N ALA A 114 -13.11 0.63 -13.12
CA ALA A 114 -12.28 0.51 -11.93
C ALA A 114 -12.01 1.86 -11.25
N VAL A 115 -12.00 2.97 -12.00
CA VAL A 115 -11.75 4.32 -11.47
C VAL A 115 -12.97 4.80 -10.71
N LEU A 116 -14.15 4.67 -11.31
CA LEU A 116 -15.42 5.01 -10.66
C LEU A 116 -15.63 4.16 -9.41
N ALA A 117 -15.50 2.84 -9.52
CA ALA A 117 -15.64 1.92 -8.39
C ALA A 117 -14.69 2.28 -7.23
N THR A 118 -13.44 2.65 -7.53
CA THR A 118 -12.48 3.09 -6.50
C THR A 118 -12.97 4.33 -5.77
N ARG A 119 -13.54 5.32 -6.45
CA ARG A 119 -14.07 6.54 -5.80
C ARG A 119 -15.32 6.27 -5.00
N GLU A 120 -16.29 5.54 -5.56
CA GLU A 120 -17.56 5.23 -4.91
C GLU A 120 -17.35 4.44 -3.62
N ILE A 121 -16.54 3.39 -3.66
CA ILE A 121 -16.18 2.62 -2.45
C ILE A 121 -15.50 3.52 -1.41
N SER A 122 -14.59 4.42 -1.84
CA SER A 122 -13.84 5.25 -0.89
C SER A 122 -14.75 6.23 -0.15
N ARG A 123 -15.69 6.86 -0.87
CA ARG A 123 -16.55 7.93 -0.35
C ARG A 123 -17.70 7.43 0.53
N ASP A 124 -17.92 6.13 0.57
CA ASP A 124 -18.98 5.50 1.35
C ASP A 124 -18.40 4.55 2.40
N PRO A 125 -17.83 5.07 3.51
CA PRO A 125 -17.15 4.23 4.50
C PRO A 125 -18.08 3.27 5.28
N ASP A 126 -19.41 3.43 5.18
CA ASP A 126 -20.41 2.68 5.95
C ASP A 126 -21.40 1.87 5.08
N GLY A 127 -21.33 1.98 3.75
CA GLY A 127 -22.28 1.32 2.86
C GLY A 127 -21.88 -0.08 2.39
N GLU A 128 -22.70 -0.62 1.48
CA GLU A 128 -22.56 -1.99 0.97
C GLU A 128 -21.55 -2.11 -0.19
N TRP A 129 -21.01 -0.98 -0.66
CA TRP A 129 -19.98 -0.92 -1.70
C TRP A 129 -20.32 -1.68 -2.99
N LEU A 130 -21.57 -1.55 -3.45
CA LEU A 130 -22.03 -2.18 -4.69
C LEU A 130 -21.35 -1.52 -5.90
N VAL A 131 -20.67 -2.32 -6.71
CA VAL A 131 -19.98 -1.89 -7.93
C VAL A 131 -20.48 -2.64 -9.14
N GLU A 132 -20.44 -1.99 -10.30
CA GLU A 132 -20.85 -2.57 -11.58
C GLU A 132 -19.72 -3.45 -12.14
N MET A 133 -20.08 -4.68 -12.52
CA MET A 133 -19.21 -5.67 -13.14
C MET A 133 -19.29 -5.55 -14.66
N ASP A 134 -18.30 -6.06 -15.40
CA ASP A 134 -18.26 -5.95 -16.86
C ASP A 134 -19.42 -6.68 -17.57
N ASP A 135 -19.99 -7.70 -16.92
CA ASP A 135 -21.18 -8.42 -17.39
C ASP A 135 -22.51 -7.67 -17.12
N GLY A 136 -22.45 -6.46 -16.54
CA GLY A 136 -23.59 -5.62 -16.20
C GLY A 136 -24.26 -5.97 -14.86
N THR A 137 -23.77 -7.00 -14.14
CA THR A 137 -24.24 -7.30 -12.78
C THR A 137 -23.67 -6.30 -11.76
N ARG A 138 -24.22 -6.31 -10.54
CA ARG A 138 -23.66 -5.56 -9.40
C ARG A 138 -23.23 -6.51 -8.30
N GLN A 139 -22.06 -6.26 -7.73
CA GLN A 139 -21.52 -7.04 -6.62
C GLN A 139 -20.96 -6.13 -5.53
N GLY A 140 -21.04 -6.56 -4.27
CA GLY A 140 -20.39 -5.86 -3.17
C GLY A 140 -18.87 -5.96 -3.26
N ALA A 141 -18.17 -4.86 -2.96
CA ALA A 141 -16.71 -4.84 -2.97
C ALA A 141 -16.10 -5.89 -2.02
N LEU A 142 -16.80 -6.21 -0.93
CA LEU A 142 -16.41 -7.24 0.02
C LEU A 142 -16.58 -8.65 -0.57
N ASP A 143 -17.66 -8.92 -1.31
CA ASP A 143 -17.88 -10.22 -1.96
C ASP A 143 -16.84 -10.47 -3.06
N ILE A 144 -16.43 -9.42 -3.79
CA ILE A 144 -15.30 -9.49 -4.72
C ILE A 144 -14.01 -9.89 -4.00
N GLN A 145 -13.76 -9.36 -2.80
CA GLN A 145 -12.58 -9.74 -2.01
C GLN A 145 -12.66 -11.18 -1.51
N TYR A 146 -13.82 -11.66 -1.07
CA TYR A 146 -14.00 -13.07 -0.72
C TYR A 146 -13.76 -14.01 -1.89
N GLN A 147 -14.17 -13.65 -3.11
CA GLN A 147 -13.88 -14.44 -4.31
C GLN A 147 -12.36 -14.55 -4.56
N PHE A 148 -11.60 -13.44 -4.50
CA PHE A 148 -10.15 -13.52 -4.63
C PHE A 148 -9.50 -14.34 -3.49
N LEU A 149 -9.98 -14.20 -2.26
CA LEU A 149 -9.53 -14.99 -1.12
C LEU A 149 -9.81 -16.48 -1.32
N GLU A 150 -10.98 -16.87 -1.84
CA GLU A 150 -11.32 -18.26 -2.13
C GLU A 150 -10.34 -18.89 -3.13
N TYR A 151 -10.02 -18.17 -4.22
CA TYR A 151 -9.03 -18.64 -5.19
C TYR A 151 -7.64 -18.74 -4.58
N ALA A 152 -7.20 -17.72 -3.83
CA ALA A 152 -5.91 -17.73 -3.18
C ALA A 152 -5.81 -18.87 -2.17
N HIS A 153 -6.84 -19.10 -1.36
CA HIS A 153 -6.89 -20.20 -0.41
C HIS A 153 -6.90 -21.56 -1.11
N ARG A 154 -7.61 -21.71 -2.23
CA ARG A 154 -7.68 -22.97 -2.97
C ARG A 154 -6.34 -23.42 -3.52
N TYR A 155 -5.53 -22.48 -4.03
CA TYR A 155 -4.32 -22.81 -4.78
C TYR A 155 -3.02 -22.53 -4.01
N LEU A 156 -3.02 -21.63 -3.04
CA LEU A 156 -1.80 -21.17 -2.36
C LEU A 156 -1.72 -21.61 -0.89
N SER A 157 -2.80 -22.11 -0.29
CA SER A 157 -2.76 -22.59 1.10
C SER A 157 -1.82 -23.80 1.25
N GLY A 158 -1.03 -23.78 2.32
CA GLY A 158 -0.07 -24.82 2.68
C GLY A 158 1.27 -24.73 1.94
N GLN A 159 1.48 -23.71 1.09
CA GLN A 159 2.76 -23.53 0.39
C GLN A 159 3.87 -23.09 1.36
N ASP A 160 3.58 -22.11 2.21
CA ASP A 160 4.50 -21.61 3.23
C ASP A 160 3.76 -20.84 4.34
N LYS A 161 4.45 -20.63 5.47
CA LYS A 161 3.87 -20.01 6.67
C LYS A 161 3.48 -18.54 6.49
N GLU A 162 4.18 -17.79 5.64
CA GLU A 162 3.89 -16.38 5.41
C GLU A 162 2.64 -16.24 4.55
N THR A 163 2.52 -17.05 3.48
CA THR A 163 1.31 -17.14 2.65
C THR A 163 0.10 -17.55 3.48
N ASP A 164 0.22 -18.61 4.30
CA ASP A 164 -0.88 -19.05 5.18
C ASP A 164 -1.31 -17.96 6.16
N TRP A 165 -0.35 -17.25 6.77
CA TRP A 165 -0.66 -16.13 7.65
C TRP A 165 -1.39 -14.98 6.93
N ILE A 166 -1.00 -14.68 5.68
CA ILE A 166 -1.71 -13.68 4.86
C ILE A 166 -3.14 -14.11 4.56
N LEU A 167 -3.37 -15.38 4.19
CA LEU A 167 -4.71 -15.89 3.89
C LEU A 167 -5.61 -15.86 5.13
N GLU A 168 -5.10 -16.31 6.29
CA GLU A 168 -5.81 -16.27 7.56
C GLU A 168 -6.14 -14.82 7.98
N SER A 169 -5.16 -13.93 7.88
CA SER A 169 -5.31 -12.51 8.24
C SER A 169 -6.26 -11.79 7.28
N TRP A 170 -6.25 -12.14 6.00
CA TRP A 170 -7.18 -11.60 5.01
C TRP A 170 -8.60 -12.05 5.32
N SER A 171 -8.84 -13.35 5.54
CA SER A 171 -10.15 -13.88 5.94
C SER A 171 -10.68 -13.19 7.20
N PHE A 172 -9.87 -13.16 8.27
CA PHE A 172 -10.22 -12.49 9.51
C PHE A 172 -10.60 -11.02 9.28
N THR A 173 -9.86 -10.32 8.44
CA THR A 173 -10.11 -8.91 8.15
C THR A 173 -11.42 -8.70 7.40
N LEU A 174 -11.74 -9.54 6.41
CA LEU A 174 -13.01 -9.44 5.69
C LEU A 174 -14.20 -9.74 6.62
N ASP A 175 -14.08 -10.76 7.48
CA ASP A 175 -15.11 -11.13 8.45
C ASP A 175 -15.33 -10.03 9.49
N ALA A 176 -14.25 -9.43 10.00
CA ALA A 176 -14.30 -8.32 10.95
C ALA A 176 -14.90 -7.06 10.32
N ILE A 177 -14.56 -6.72 9.07
CA ILE A 177 -15.21 -5.61 8.35
C ILE A 177 -16.73 -5.80 8.29
N ARG A 178 -17.20 -7.03 8.02
CA ARG A 178 -18.64 -7.32 7.90
C ARG A 178 -19.40 -7.23 9.22
N SER A 179 -18.76 -7.66 10.32
CA SER A 179 -19.47 -7.98 11.56
C SER A 179 -19.03 -7.17 12.78
N LYS A 180 -17.73 -6.87 12.89
CA LYS A 180 -17.14 -6.28 14.09
C LYS A 180 -15.88 -5.44 13.78
N PRO A 181 -16.02 -4.29 13.10
CA PRO A 181 -14.88 -3.48 12.63
C PRO A 181 -13.94 -3.03 13.74
N GLU A 182 -14.41 -2.89 14.98
CA GLU A 182 -13.59 -2.50 16.12
C GLU A 182 -12.44 -3.48 16.42
N LEU A 183 -12.54 -4.74 15.97
CA LEU A 183 -11.44 -5.70 16.07
C LEU A 183 -10.22 -5.30 15.20
N LEU A 184 -10.42 -4.41 14.24
CA LEU A 184 -9.40 -3.94 13.30
C LEU A 184 -8.75 -2.62 13.72
N ILE A 185 -9.09 -2.08 14.90
CA ILE A 185 -8.40 -0.91 15.46
C ILE A 185 -6.91 -1.23 15.64
N GLY A 186 -6.05 -0.34 15.12
CA GLY A 186 -4.60 -0.50 14.97
C GLY A 186 -4.16 -1.46 13.85
N GLY A 187 -5.09 -2.17 13.21
CA GLY A 187 -4.84 -3.06 12.08
C GLY A 187 -5.14 -2.43 10.74
N VAL A 188 -6.32 -1.82 10.58
CA VAL A 188 -6.76 -1.12 9.38
C VAL A 188 -6.82 0.37 9.67
N ASP A 189 -6.04 1.16 8.94
CA ASP A 189 -5.78 2.56 9.27
C ASP A 189 -7.05 3.43 9.18
N TRP A 190 -7.85 3.32 8.11
CA TRP A 190 -9.06 4.14 7.99
C TRP A 190 -10.09 3.84 9.09
N ILE A 191 -10.23 2.57 9.50
CA ILE A 191 -11.10 2.15 10.61
C ILE A 191 -10.61 2.77 11.91
N SER A 192 -9.31 2.65 12.17
CA SER A 192 -8.67 3.17 13.37
C SER A 192 -8.77 4.69 13.47
N LYS A 193 -8.54 5.39 12.35
CA LYS A 193 -8.64 6.84 12.26
C LYS A 193 -10.08 7.29 12.45
N LYS A 194 -11.03 6.68 11.75
CA LYS A 194 -12.46 7.01 11.88
C LYS A 194 -12.94 6.82 13.32
N TYR A 195 -12.51 5.75 13.99
CA TYR A 195 -12.78 5.52 15.41
C TYR A 195 -12.27 6.66 16.29
N LEU A 196 -11.00 7.07 16.14
CA LEU A 196 -10.43 8.18 16.92
C LEU A 196 -11.16 9.51 16.66
N LEU A 197 -11.49 9.81 15.41
CA LEU A 197 -12.19 11.04 15.04
C LEU A 197 -13.61 11.05 15.60
N ASN A 198 -14.34 9.92 15.53
CA ASN A 198 -15.66 9.80 16.12
C ASN A 198 -15.63 9.99 17.64
N LEU A 199 -14.69 9.35 18.33
CA LEU A 199 -14.53 9.50 19.78
C LEU A 199 -14.28 10.97 20.15
N PHE A 200 -13.36 11.64 19.46
CA PHE A 200 -13.07 13.05 19.70
C PHE A 200 -14.27 13.96 19.43
N MET A 201 -15.02 13.72 18.34
CA MET A 201 -16.24 14.47 18.05
C MET A 201 -17.30 14.29 19.14
N GLU A 202 -17.49 13.07 19.64
CA GLU A 202 -18.45 12.77 20.70
C GLU A 202 -18.07 13.45 22.02
N GLU A 203 -16.79 13.41 22.40
CA GLU A 203 -16.29 14.02 23.64
C GLU A 203 -16.35 15.55 23.62
N GLU A 204 -16.03 16.18 22.49
CA GLU A 204 -15.95 17.64 22.35
C GLU A 204 -17.25 18.26 21.77
N GLY A 205 -18.24 17.45 21.42
CA GLY A 205 -19.49 17.92 20.81
C GLY A 205 -19.31 18.55 19.43
N LEU A 206 -18.37 18.02 18.63
CA LEU A 206 -18.02 18.52 17.30
C LEU A 206 -18.75 17.77 16.17
N SER A 207 -18.69 18.35 14.99
CA SER A 207 -19.21 17.81 13.74
C SER A 207 -18.09 17.49 12.74
N TRP A 208 -18.40 16.76 11.68
CA TRP A 208 -17.45 16.51 10.58
C TRP A 208 -16.97 17.77 9.85
N GLN A 209 -17.63 18.91 10.07
CA GLN A 209 -17.27 20.19 9.45
C GLN A 209 -16.23 20.97 10.25
N ASP A 210 -15.92 20.53 11.48
CA ASP A 210 -14.99 21.24 12.34
C ASP A 210 -13.54 21.08 11.87
N PRO A 211 -12.76 22.19 11.80
CA PRO A 211 -11.40 22.18 11.27
C PRO A 211 -10.43 21.30 12.09
N TRP A 212 -10.76 21.04 13.36
CA TRP A 212 -10.03 20.11 14.21
C TRP A 212 -9.86 18.73 13.58
N LEU A 213 -10.87 18.22 12.87
CA LEU A 213 -10.78 16.88 12.30
C LEU A 213 -9.78 16.79 11.15
N GLN A 214 -9.62 17.85 10.36
CA GLN A 214 -8.55 17.89 9.34
C GLN A 214 -7.17 17.91 10.00
N SER A 215 -7.02 18.61 11.12
CA SER A 215 -5.76 18.59 11.89
C SER A 215 -5.47 17.19 12.43
N LEU A 216 -6.47 16.51 13.00
CA LEU A 216 -6.31 15.16 13.55
C LEU A 216 -6.10 14.09 12.47
N ASP A 217 -6.69 14.27 11.29
CA ASP A 217 -6.44 13.43 10.11
C ASP A 217 -4.96 13.45 9.71
N LEU A 218 -4.32 14.63 9.78
CA LEU A 218 -2.88 14.80 9.56
C LEU A 218 -2.06 14.23 10.72
N GLU A 219 -2.42 14.54 11.96
CA GLU A 219 -1.68 14.11 13.16
C GLU A 219 -1.67 12.58 13.32
N TYR A 220 -2.68 11.88 12.80
CA TYR A 220 -2.68 10.41 12.71
C TYR A 220 -1.43 9.85 12.03
N HIS A 221 -0.88 10.60 11.07
CA HIS A 221 0.26 10.23 10.26
C HIS A 221 1.60 10.81 10.76
N ASP A 222 1.63 11.47 11.93
CA ASP A 222 2.92 11.85 12.53
C ASP A 222 3.71 10.57 12.88
N ILE A 223 4.90 10.44 12.31
CA ILE A 223 5.80 9.29 12.50
C ILE A 223 6.54 9.32 13.84
N ASN A 224 6.41 10.41 14.62
CA ASN A 224 6.97 10.50 15.96
C ASN A 224 6.17 9.63 16.95
N PRO A 225 6.77 8.58 17.54
CA PRO A 225 6.08 7.67 18.44
C PRO A 225 5.49 8.30 19.70
N SER A 226 5.99 9.47 20.12
CA SER A 226 5.48 10.17 21.32
C SER A 226 4.35 11.17 21.02
N LYS A 227 4.02 11.40 19.75
CA LYS A 227 3.02 12.39 19.33
C LYS A 227 1.93 11.80 18.44
N GLY A 228 2.32 11.01 17.44
CA GLY A 228 1.39 10.55 16.41
C GLY A 228 0.27 9.70 16.96
N LEU A 229 -0.97 10.02 16.57
CA LEU A 229 -2.17 9.42 17.15
C LEU A 229 -2.25 7.91 16.90
N PHE A 230 -1.67 7.43 15.78
CA PHE A 230 -1.58 5.99 15.51
C PHE A 230 -0.89 5.23 16.66
N PHE A 231 0.16 5.79 17.26
CA PHE A 231 0.94 5.13 18.29
C PHE A 231 0.24 5.06 19.66
N ALA A 232 -0.81 5.86 19.86
CA ALA A 232 -1.64 5.82 21.06
C ALA A 232 -2.72 4.72 21.02
N LEU A 233 -2.94 4.08 19.86
CA LEU A 233 -3.94 3.04 19.69
C LEU A 233 -3.62 1.80 20.53
N GLN A 234 -4.67 1.17 21.05
CA GLN A 234 -4.61 -0.12 21.74
C GLN A 234 -5.23 -1.21 20.86
N PRO A 235 -4.45 -1.83 19.95
CA PRO A 235 -4.97 -2.86 19.06
C PRO A 235 -5.36 -4.14 19.80
N ALA A 236 -6.20 -4.95 19.16
CA ALA A 236 -6.41 -6.34 19.59
C ALA A 236 -5.08 -7.09 19.65
N LYS A 237 -4.96 -8.02 20.61
CA LYS A 237 -3.70 -8.68 20.96
C LYS A 237 -2.89 -9.17 19.76
N ALA A 238 -3.52 -9.93 18.85
CA ALA A 238 -2.83 -10.50 17.68
C ALA A 238 -2.25 -9.43 16.73
N ILE A 239 -3.01 -8.36 16.46
CA ILE A 239 -2.56 -7.23 15.64
C ILE A 239 -1.42 -6.49 16.35
N GLY A 240 -1.55 -6.25 17.66
CA GLY A 240 -0.53 -5.60 18.46
C GLY A 240 0.79 -6.36 18.49
N GLU A 241 0.72 -7.68 18.71
CA GLU A 241 1.87 -8.57 18.69
C GLU A 241 2.55 -8.60 17.31
N PHE A 242 1.77 -8.70 16.22
CA PHE A 242 2.32 -8.62 14.86
C PHE A 242 3.01 -7.29 14.59
N ASN A 243 2.32 -6.17 14.86
CA ASN A 243 2.85 -4.83 14.64
C ASN A 243 4.13 -4.56 15.44
N ALA A 244 4.25 -5.11 16.66
CA ALA A 244 5.46 -5.03 17.46
C ALA A 244 6.58 -5.90 16.89
N ALA A 245 6.28 -7.14 16.50
CA ALA A 245 7.28 -8.11 16.03
C ALA A 245 8.00 -7.67 14.74
N VAL A 246 7.31 -6.94 13.85
CA VAL A 246 7.90 -6.49 12.58
C VAL A 246 8.70 -5.18 12.68
N ARG A 247 8.61 -4.46 13.81
CA ARG A 247 9.39 -3.23 14.06
C ARG A 247 10.79 -3.58 14.56
N ARG A 248 11.72 -3.69 13.62
CA ARG A 248 13.09 -4.14 13.84
C ARG A 248 14.10 -3.00 13.67
N GLN A 249 14.71 -2.55 14.77
CA GLN A 249 15.65 -1.40 14.75
C GLN A 249 16.86 -1.67 13.84
N GLU A 250 17.32 -2.91 13.75
CA GLU A 250 18.45 -3.29 12.92
C GLU A 250 18.24 -3.03 11.43
N THR A 251 16.98 -2.94 10.96
CA THR A 251 16.65 -2.67 9.55
C THR A 251 16.95 -1.24 9.12
N VAL A 252 17.23 -0.34 10.07
CA VAL A 252 17.70 1.03 9.78
C VAL A 252 19.10 1.03 9.18
N SER A 253 19.96 0.11 9.61
CA SER A 253 21.36 0.01 9.16
C SER A 253 21.67 -1.27 8.39
N THR A 254 20.78 -2.26 8.40
CA THR A 254 21.01 -3.57 7.81
C THR A 254 20.10 -3.77 6.60
N PRO A 255 20.65 -3.92 5.38
CA PRO A 255 19.85 -4.16 4.18
C PRO A 255 19.26 -5.59 4.17
N PRO A 256 18.29 -5.87 3.31
CA PRO A 256 17.91 -7.24 2.98
C PRO A 256 19.12 -8.04 2.46
N GLN A 257 19.32 -9.25 2.98
CA GLN A 257 20.53 -10.06 2.73
C GLN A 257 20.46 -10.91 1.46
N ASN A 258 19.27 -11.09 0.91
CA ASN A 258 18.95 -11.95 -0.22
C ASN A 258 18.63 -11.17 -1.50
N THR A 259 19.07 -9.91 -1.59
CA THR A 259 18.88 -9.06 -2.77
C THR A 259 20.11 -8.21 -2.99
N ARG A 260 20.21 -7.60 -4.18
CA ARG A 260 21.29 -6.67 -4.53
C ARG A 260 21.41 -5.44 -3.62
N ALA A 261 20.40 -5.18 -2.78
CA ALA A 261 20.50 -4.16 -1.74
C ALA A 261 21.65 -4.42 -0.76
N LYS A 262 22.03 -5.70 -0.55
CA LYS A 262 23.20 -6.08 0.26
C LYS A 262 24.48 -5.49 -0.32
N GLY A 263 24.81 -5.82 -1.58
CA GLY A 263 25.98 -5.29 -2.28
C GLY A 263 25.95 -3.77 -2.39
N ARG A 264 24.78 -3.18 -2.69
CA ARG A 264 24.61 -1.72 -2.75
C ARG A 264 24.93 -1.04 -1.42
N SER A 265 24.40 -1.55 -0.31
CA SER A 265 24.67 -1.01 1.03
C SER A 265 26.14 -1.16 1.41
N PHE A 266 26.75 -2.31 1.10
CA PHE A 266 28.18 -2.55 1.30
C PHE A 266 29.03 -1.51 0.56
N ALA A 267 28.70 -1.19 -0.69
CA ALA A 267 29.40 -0.15 -1.44
C ALA A 267 29.26 1.23 -0.82
N VAL A 268 28.04 1.64 -0.45
CA VAL A 268 27.79 2.93 0.22
C VAL A 268 28.63 3.07 1.50
N ALA A 269 28.70 2.01 2.31
CA ALA A 269 29.51 2.00 3.53
C ALA A 269 31.02 2.15 3.28
N GLN A 270 31.53 1.66 2.14
CA GLN A 270 32.93 1.84 1.74
C GLN A 270 33.17 3.24 1.17
N PHE A 271 32.26 3.73 0.33
CA PHE A 271 32.37 5.07 -0.25
C PHE A 271 32.34 6.18 0.79
N GLN A 272 31.54 6.05 1.85
CA GLN A 272 31.55 7.00 2.97
C GLN A 272 32.93 7.14 3.65
N LYS A 273 33.82 6.16 3.49
CA LYS A 273 35.18 6.17 4.05
C LYS A 273 36.22 6.69 3.07
N ARG A 274 35.86 6.93 1.80
CA ARG A 274 36.77 7.30 0.72
C ARG A 274 36.32 8.63 0.11
N ASN A 275 37.27 9.52 -0.18
CA ASN A 275 36.97 10.78 -0.86
C ASN A 275 37.06 10.60 -2.38
N LEU A 276 36.16 9.81 -2.96
CA LEU A 276 36.11 9.52 -4.41
C LEU A 276 34.72 9.87 -4.97
N PRO A 277 34.62 10.38 -6.22
CA PRO A 277 33.34 10.53 -6.90
C PRO A 277 32.74 9.16 -7.24
N TYR A 278 31.50 8.93 -6.82
CA TYR A 278 30.77 7.69 -7.10
C TYR A 278 29.32 7.97 -7.46
N ILE A 279 28.70 7.05 -8.19
CA ILE A 279 27.26 7.04 -8.47
C ILE A 279 26.72 5.67 -8.04
N VAL A 280 25.62 5.67 -7.30
CA VAL A 280 24.92 4.45 -6.88
C VAL A 280 23.49 4.52 -7.36
N ASN A 281 23.07 3.51 -8.11
CA ASN A 281 21.72 3.36 -8.66
C ASN A 281 21.09 2.03 -8.24
N TRP A 282 19.84 1.80 -8.65
CA TRP A 282 19.12 0.56 -8.36
C TRP A 282 19.80 -0.67 -8.95
N ASP A 283 20.33 -0.57 -10.16
CA ASP A 283 20.87 -1.67 -10.96
C ASP A 283 22.36 -1.54 -11.24
N SER A 284 23.06 -0.60 -10.59
CA SER A 284 24.45 -0.33 -10.92
C SER A 284 25.18 0.51 -9.87
N ILE A 285 26.51 0.43 -9.92
CA ILE A 285 27.44 1.25 -9.15
C ILE A 285 28.52 1.73 -10.11
N ALA A 286 28.91 3.00 -10.01
CA ALA A 286 29.99 3.56 -10.82
C ALA A 286 31.00 4.32 -9.94
N LEU A 287 32.27 4.25 -10.35
CA LEU A 287 33.39 5.01 -9.83
C LEU A 287 33.93 5.88 -10.97
N GLU A 288 34.01 7.19 -10.76
CA GLU A 288 34.42 8.15 -11.79
C GLU A 288 33.67 7.95 -13.13
N SER A 289 34.29 8.29 -14.27
CA SER A 289 33.64 8.20 -15.59
C SER A 289 33.89 6.88 -16.33
N GLN A 290 34.69 5.96 -15.80
CA GLN A 290 35.15 4.78 -16.55
C GLN A 290 34.84 3.43 -15.88
N ASP A 291 34.70 3.39 -14.55
CA ASP A 291 34.46 2.13 -13.84
C ASP A 291 32.98 1.95 -13.50
N TYR A 292 32.38 0.87 -14.00
CA TYR A 292 30.96 0.59 -13.86
C TYR A 292 30.69 -0.89 -13.55
N LEU A 293 29.96 -1.14 -12.47
CA LEU A 293 29.50 -2.45 -12.05
C LEU A 293 27.97 -2.58 -12.27
N PRO A 294 27.52 -3.34 -13.29
CA PRO A 294 26.11 -3.65 -13.46
C PRO A 294 25.64 -4.69 -12.43
N MET A 295 24.43 -4.49 -11.91
CA MET A 295 23.72 -5.36 -10.98
C MET A 295 22.30 -5.70 -11.50
N PRO A 296 22.18 -6.35 -12.68
CA PRO A 296 20.91 -6.53 -13.38
C PRO A 296 19.97 -7.56 -12.75
N ASP A 297 20.47 -8.45 -11.89
CA ASP A 297 19.66 -9.46 -11.21
C ASP A 297 19.24 -8.93 -9.82
N PRO A 298 17.96 -8.63 -9.58
CA PRO A 298 17.54 -8.14 -8.26
C PRO A 298 17.73 -9.16 -7.13
N PHE A 299 17.83 -10.45 -7.43
CA PHE A 299 17.89 -11.56 -6.47
C PHE A 299 19.32 -11.98 -6.10
N ASN A 300 20.34 -11.59 -6.86
CA ASN A 300 21.74 -11.78 -6.47
C ASN A 300 22.16 -10.72 -5.43
N ALA A 301 22.96 -11.09 -4.44
CA ALA A 301 23.39 -10.20 -3.36
C ALA A 301 24.56 -9.27 -3.74
N TYR A 302 25.35 -9.60 -4.77
CA TYR A 302 26.47 -8.82 -5.32
C TYR A 302 27.61 -8.47 -4.35
N GLU A 303 27.70 -9.08 -3.17
CA GLU A 303 28.71 -8.71 -2.17
C GLU A 303 30.14 -8.97 -2.65
N ALA A 304 30.40 -10.11 -3.29
CA ALA A 304 31.72 -10.47 -3.79
C ALA A 304 32.16 -9.60 -4.97
N GLU A 305 31.23 -9.35 -5.89
CA GLU A 305 31.42 -8.51 -7.08
C GLU A 305 31.70 -7.06 -6.69
N VAL A 306 30.94 -6.52 -5.73
CA VAL A 306 31.19 -5.18 -5.19
C VAL A 306 32.54 -5.15 -4.46
N ASN A 307 32.87 -6.15 -3.65
CA ASN A 307 34.18 -6.18 -2.98
C ASN A 307 35.34 -6.22 -3.98
N PHE A 308 35.21 -6.93 -5.10
CA PHE A 308 36.20 -6.92 -6.17
C PHE A 308 36.28 -5.56 -6.86
N PHE A 309 35.13 -4.96 -7.17
CA PHE A 309 35.03 -3.64 -7.81
C PHE A 309 35.62 -2.49 -6.98
N LEU A 310 35.63 -2.61 -5.65
CA LEU A 310 36.12 -1.59 -4.73
C LEU A 310 37.61 -1.75 -4.36
N ARG A 311 38.30 -2.77 -4.86
CA ARG A 311 39.75 -2.94 -4.66
C ARG A 311 40.51 -2.04 -5.63
#